data_AF-A0A0M8T3Y6-F1
#
_entry.id   AF-A0A0M8T3Y6-F1
#
_cell.length_a   1.000
_cell.length_b   1.000
_cell.length_c   1.000
_cell.angle_alpha   90.00
_cell.angle_beta   90.00
_cell.angle_gamma   90.00
#
_symmetry.space_group_name_H-M   'P 1'
#
loop_
_entity.id
_entity.type
_entity.pdbx_description
1 polymer ?
#
loop_
_entity_poly.entity_id
_entity_poly.type
_entity_poly.pdbx_seq_one_letter_code
_entity_poly.pdbx_strand_id
1 'polypeptide(L)'
;MHRLLTTRLPEQCDDRTAQAHYTVASLIAAQPRHAFALDREDDEDTAAEQDERVPQQSGGSAEGTAPPEVAVPKGGSSDVGRPDSTPYGTSFGAALGQAVTAKGASMRLSAAESRVNLLTRQSVRGIHLHLPAAVNQVRATGTPIDWGQLLADLVDWPHRSGRISRRWLQDFYRITARVDQG
;
A
#
# COMPACT_ATOMS: atom_id res chain seq x y z
N MET A 1 9.34 9.47 13.73
CA MET A 1 8.41 9.67 12.60
C MET A 1 8.87 10.77 11.66
N HIS A 2 9.01 12.03 12.10
CA HIS A 2 9.39 13.17 11.25
C HIS A 2 10.67 12.95 10.42
N ARG A 3 11.73 12.34 11.00
CA ARG A 3 13.02 12.08 10.34
C ARG A 3 12.95 11.10 9.16
N LEU A 4 12.00 10.16 9.16
CA LEU A 4 11.89 9.13 8.11
C LEU A 4 11.06 9.61 6.91
N LEU A 5 10.17 10.57 7.14
CA LEU A 5 9.23 11.04 6.12
C LEU A 5 9.78 12.26 5.36
N THR A 6 10.62 13.09 5.98
CA THR A 6 11.16 14.31 5.36
C THR A 6 11.92 14.10 4.04
N THR A 7 12.52 12.95 3.80
CA THR A 7 13.23 12.66 2.53
C THR A 7 12.30 12.16 1.42
N ARG A 8 11.06 11.82 1.75
CA ARG A 8 10.05 11.26 0.83
C ARG A 8 8.89 12.24 0.58
N LEU A 9 8.77 13.30 1.37
CA LEU A 9 7.86 14.40 1.08
C LEU A 9 8.44 15.26 -0.04
N PRO A 10 7.62 15.72 -1.01
CA PRO A 10 8.04 16.74 -1.98
C PRO A 10 8.53 18.00 -1.26
N GLU A 11 9.56 18.65 -1.80
CA GLU A 11 10.23 19.82 -1.18
C GLU A 11 9.29 21.02 -0.92
N GLN A 12 8.10 21.04 -1.52
CA GLN A 12 7.06 22.08 -1.39
C GLN A 12 5.69 21.48 -1.04
N CYS A 13 5.67 20.53 -0.11
CA CYS A 13 4.44 19.86 0.33
C CYS A 13 3.60 20.80 1.23
N ASP A 14 2.35 21.07 0.85
CA ASP A 14 1.41 21.82 1.69
C ASP A 14 1.00 21.00 2.93
N ASP A 15 0.60 21.68 4.02
CA ASP A 15 0.30 21.05 5.31
C ASP A 15 -0.72 19.89 5.20
N ARG A 16 -1.65 19.95 4.25
CA ARG A 16 -2.67 18.92 4.03
C ARG A 16 -2.09 17.67 3.40
N THR A 17 -1.26 17.82 2.38
CA THR A 17 -0.54 16.69 1.77
C THR A 17 0.41 16.06 2.80
N ALA A 18 1.09 16.87 3.61
CA ALA A 18 1.92 16.36 4.71
C ALA A 18 1.07 15.56 5.72
N GLN A 19 -0.09 16.08 6.11
CA GLN A 19 -1.02 15.38 7.01
C GLN A 19 -1.48 14.02 6.44
N ALA A 20 -1.75 13.93 5.14
CA ALA A 20 -2.08 12.67 4.48
C ALA A 20 -0.94 11.65 4.58
N HIS A 21 0.30 12.07 4.29
CA HIS A 21 1.48 11.22 4.42
C HIS A 21 1.69 10.75 5.87
N TYR A 22 1.61 11.66 6.84
CA TYR A 22 1.73 11.30 8.26
C TYR A 22 0.63 10.34 8.71
N THR A 23 -0.60 10.55 8.26
CA THR A 23 -1.73 9.66 8.58
C THR A 23 -1.46 8.25 8.06
N VAL A 24 -1.15 8.10 6.77
CA VAL A 24 -0.89 6.78 6.17
C VAL A 24 0.34 6.13 6.79
N ALA A 25 1.43 6.87 6.99
CA ALA A 25 2.63 6.35 7.65
C ALA A 25 2.34 5.87 9.07
N SER A 26 1.50 6.58 9.84
CA SER A 26 1.10 6.15 11.17
C SER A 26 0.27 4.86 11.14
N LEU A 27 -0.59 4.69 10.14
CA LEU A 27 -1.41 3.49 9.97
C LEU A 27 -0.56 2.27 9.58
N ILE A 28 0.42 2.45 8.71
CA ILE A 28 1.39 1.40 8.34
C ILE A 28 2.29 1.07 9.54
N ALA A 29 2.78 2.07 10.27
CA ALA A 29 3.64 1.84 11.42
C ALA A 29 2.92 1.19 12.62
N ALA A 30 1.61 1.40 12.74
CA ALA A 30 0.77 0.78 13.77
C ALA A 30 0.42 -0.70 13.46
N GLN A 31 0.96 -1.27 12.39
CA GLN A 31 0.73 -2.69 12.09
C GLN A 31 1.55 -3.60 13.02
N PRO A 32 0.94 -4.64 13.61
CA PRO A 32 1.68 -5.64 14.36
C PRO A 32 2.59 -6.41 13.40
N ARG A 33 3.79 -6.77 13.87
CA ARG A 33 4.91 -7.22 13.03
C ARG A 33 4.59 -8.45 12.14
N HIS A 34 3.66 -9.30 12.56
CA HIS A 34 3.23 -10.47 11.77
C HIS A 34 2.47 -10.09 10.49
N ALA A 35 1.91 -8.87 10.40
CA ALA A 35 1.25 -8.41 9.18
C ALA A 35 2.22 -8.19 8.01
N PHE A 36 3.52 -7.96 8.30
CA PHE A 36 4.56 -7.84 7.28
C PHE A 36 5.20 -9.19 6.89
N ALA A 37 4.88 -10.27 7.62
CA ALA A 37 5.43 -11.61 7.33
C ALA A 37 4.67 -12.31 6.20
N LEU A 38 3.39 -11.98 5.98
CA LEU A 38 2.55 -12.57 4.93
C LEU A 38 3.05 -12.25 3.51
N ASP A 39 3.83 -11.18 3.34
CA ASP A 39 4.47 -10.84 2.05
C ASP A 39 5.84 -11.52 1.86
N ARG A 40 6.32 -12.32 2.83
CA ARG A 40 7.65 -12.96 2.82
C ARG A 40 7.62 -14.48 2.60
N GLU A 41 6.45 -15.09 2.52
CA GLU A 41 6.30 -16.56 2.44
C GLU A 41 6.54 -17.18 1.05
N ASP A 42 7.45 -16.63 0.25
CA ASP A 42 7.89 -17.24 -1.03
C ASP A 42 9.41 -17.52 -1.10
N ASP A 43 10.20 -17.23 -0.07
CA ASP A 43 11.65 -17.49 -0.07
C ASP A 43 12.11 -18.08 1.28
N GLU A 44 11.80 -19.34 1.55
CA GLU A 44 12.64 -20.19 2.42
C GLU A 44 12.30 -21.68 2.24
N ASP A 45 12.71 -22.22 1.09
CA ASP A 45 12.98 -23.65 0.97
C ASP A 45 14.49 -23.89 1.09
N THR A 46 14.84 -24.64 2.14
CA THR A 46 16.06 -25.45 2.35
C THR A 46 17.46 -24.85 2.12
N ALA A 47 18.24 -24.72 3.21
CA ALA A 47 19.47 -25.49 3.40
C ALA A 47 20.06 -25.33 4.82
N ALA A 48 20.25 -26.47 5.49
CA ALA A 48 20.94 -26.58 6.77
C ALA A 48 22.47 -26.47 6.61
N GLU A 49 23.07 -25.75 7.57
CA GLU A 49 24.38 -25.98 8.23
C GLU A 49 25.49 -26.80 7.53
N GLN A 50 26.70 -26.25 7.36
CA GLN A 50 27.83 -26.39 8.32
C GLN A 50 29.20 -25.95 7.75
N ASP A 51 29.91 -25.22 8.61
CA ASP A 51 31.35 -25.30 8.94
C ASP A 51 32.42 -24.47 8.22
N GLU A 52 33.20 -23.81 9.07
CA GLU A 52 34.29 -22.87 8.82
C GLU A 52 35.57 -23.57 8.34
N ARG A 53 36.39 -22.84 7.55
CA ARG A 53 37.83 -22.71 7.83
C ARG A 53 38.48 -21.58 7.02
N VAL A 54 39.01 -20.60 7.75
CA VAL A 54 40.00 -19.58 7.32
C VAL A 54 41.42 -20.21 7.49
N PRO A 55 42.46 -19.81 6.72
CA PRO A 55 43.34 -18.73 7.19
C PRO A 55 44.06 -17.86 6.12
N GLN A 56 44.18 -16.56 6.47
CA GLN A 56 45.33 -15.62 6.41
C GLN A 56 46.23 -15.42 5.16
N GLN A 57 46.12 -14.19 4.62
CA GLN A 57 47.08 -13.05 4.71
C GLN A 57 48.39 -13.04 3.89
N SER A 58 48.46 -12.03 2.99
CA SER A 58 49.58 -11.12 2.61
C SER A 58 49.46 -10.81 1.12
N GLY A 59 49.58 -9.61 0.56
CA GLY A 59 49.98 -8.29 1.02
C GLY A 59 50.48 -7.53 -0.23
N GLY A 60 50.10 -6.26 -0.38
CA GLY A 60 50.90 -5.28 -1.15
C GLY A 60 50.63 -5.05 -2.65
N SER A 61 49.94 -3.94 -2.90
CA SER A 61 50.24 -2.89 -3.89
C SER A 61 50.06 -3.06 -5.41
N ALA A 62 49.13 -2.22 -5.88
CA ALA A 62 49.27 -1.19 -6.93
C ALA A 62 49.53 -1.61 -8.39
N GLU A 63 48.52 -1.41 -9.24
CA GLU A 63 48.42 -0.43 -10.34
C GLU A 63 47.11 -0.76 -11.07
N GLY A 64 46.23 0.20 -11.38
CA GLY A 64 46.49 1.25 -12.36
C GLY A 64 45.93 0.80 -13.71
N THR A 65 44.88 1.49 -14.17
CA THR A 65 44.37 1.57 -15.55
C THR A 65 42.99 0.95 -15.82
N ALA A 66 42.13 1.80 -16.35
CA ALA A 66 40.71 1.61 -16.65
C ALA A 66 40.44 0.60 -17.79
N PRO A 67 39.27 -0.06 -17.78
CA PRO A 67 38.66 -0.72 -18.94
C PRO A 67 37.35 -0.03 -19.39
N PRO A 68 36.78 -0.38 -20.56
CA PRO A 68 36.35 0.59 -21.55
C PRO A 68 34.83 0.73 -21.72
N GLU A 69 34.50 1.79 -22.45
CA GLU A 69 33.32 1.99 -23.30
C GLU A 69 32.78 0.70 -23.98
N VAL A 70 31.53 0.30 -23.71
CA VAL A 70 30.65 -0.31 -24.73
C VAL A 70 29.15 -0.14 -24.41
N ALA A 71 28.46 0.51 -25.36
CA ALA A 71 27.08 0.30 -25.81
C ALA A 71 25.90 0.30 -24.82
N VAL A 72 25.14 1.40 -24.90
CA VAL A 72 23.68 1.44 -24.78
C VAL A 72 22.98 0.50 -25.77
N PRO A 73 22.02 -0.34 -25.33
CA PRO A 73 20.97 -0.84 -26.20
C PRO A 73 19.69 -0.01 -26.03
N LYS A 74 19.26 0.62 -27.12
CA LYS A 74 17.93 1.21 -27.26
C LYS A 74 16.87 0.11 -27.35
N GLY A 75 15.82 0.28 -26.55
CA GLY A 75 14.44 0.33 -27.02
C GLY A 75 13.93 -0.87 -27.80
N GLY A 76 13.58 -1.93 -27.09
CA GLY A 76 12.69 -2.98 -27.55
C GLY A 76 11.68 -3.30 -26.46
N SER A 77 10.75 -2.37 -26.19
CA SER A 77 9.61 -2.67 -25.33
C SER A 77 8.61 -3.45 -26.16
N SER A 78 8.73 -4.78 -26.11
CA SER A 78 7.66 -5.69 -26.53
C SER A 78 6.44 -5.39 -25.67
N ASP A 79 5.47 -4.75 -26.31
CA ASP A 79 4.10 -4.56 -25.85
C ASP A 79 3.44 -5.94 -25.69
N VAL A 80 3.57 -6.50 -24.49
CA VAL A 80 2.75 -7.63 -24.05
C VAL A 80 1.61 -7.03 -23.27
N GLY A 81 0.41 -7.12 -23.87
CA GLY A 81 -0.83 -6.53 -23.39
C GLY A 81 -1.02 -6.63 -21.88
N ARG A 82 -0.86 -5.49 -21.20
CA ARG A 82 -1.31 -5.34 -19.82
C ARG A 82 -2.84 -5.20 -19.88
N PRO A 83 -3.62 -6.08 -19.22
CA PRO A 83 -5.07 -5.91 -19.14
C PRO A 83 -5.35 -4.53 -18.56
N ASP A 84 -6.36 -3.82 -19.07
CA ASP A 84 -6.79 -2.46 -18.71
C ASP A 84 -6.72 -2.22 -17.19
N SER A 85 -5.50 -1.94 -16.71
CA SER A 85 -5.24 -1.69 -15.32
C SER A 85 -5.70 -0.27 -15.15
N THR A 86 -6.83 -0.09 -14.49
CA THR A 86 -7.26 1.24 -14.04
C THR A 86 -6.02 1.97 -13.53
N PRO A 87 -5.78 3.22 -13.94
CA PRO A 87 -4.55 3.96 -13.55
C PRO A 87 -4.43 4.17 -12.03
N TYR A 88 -5.41 3.68 -11.28
CA TYR A 88 -5.55 3.72 -9.85
C TYR A 88 -5.65 2.29 -9.31
N GLY A 89 -4.96 2.02 -8.20
CA GLY A 89 -5.01 0.74 -7.49
C GLY A 89 -6.34 0.51 -6.78
N THR A 90 -6.40 -0.48 -5.88
CA THR A 90 -7.64 -0.89 -5.20
C THR A 90 -8.11 0.23 -4.26
N SER A 91 -9.35 0.72 -4.42
CA SER A 91 -9.85 1.79 -3.54
C SER A 91 -10.14 1.27 -2.13
N PHE A 92 -10.17 2.16 -1.13
CA PHE A 92 -10.54 1.76 0.22
C PHE A 92 -11.98 1.22 0.32
N GLY A 93 -12.88 1.72 -0.54
CA GLY A 93 -14.22 1.16 -0.68
C GLY A 93 -14.21 -0.30 -1.15
N ALA A 94 -13.31 -0.65 -2.08
CA ALA A 94 -13.11 -2.05 -2.48
C ALA A 94 -12.57 -2.91 -1.32
N ALA A 95 -11.62 -2.40 -0.52
CA ALA A 95 -11.11 -3.12 0.65
C ALA A 95 -12.21 -3.36 1.70
N LEU A 96 -13.11 -2.40 1.93
CA LEU A 96 -14.30 -2.61 2.77
C LEU A 96 -15.23 -3.67 2.21
N GLY A 97 -15.45 -3.69 0.89
CA GLY A 97 -16.26 -4.71 0.23
C GLY A 97 -15.64 -6.10 0.39
N GLN A 98 -14.34 -6.23 0.14
CA GLN A 98 -13.58 -7.47 0.32
C GLN A 98 -13.61 -7.98 1.76
N ALA A 99 -13.55 -7.07 2.74
CA ALA A 99 -13.67 -7.43 4.16
C ALA A 99 -15.03 -8.04 4.51
N VAL A 100 -16.11 -7.68 3.80
CA VAL A 100 -17.42 -8.33 3.93
C VAL A 100 -17.41 -9.72 3.31
N THR A 101 -16.70 -9.89 2.19
CA THR A 101 -16.65 -11.16 1.44
C THR A 101 -15.55 -12.12 1.91
N ALA A 102 -14.71 -11.70 2.87
CA ALA A 102 -13.55 -12.46 3.31
C ALA A 102 -13.97 -13.82 3.89
N LYS A 103 -13.24 -14.88 3.52
CA LYS A 103 -13.43 -16.21 4.11
C LYS A 103 -12.80 -16.21 5.50
N GLY A 104 -13.60 -16.28 6.56
CA GLY A 104 -13.13 -16.28 7.94
C GLY A 104 -13.64 -15.08 8.75
N ALA A 105 -12.72 -14.27 9.27
CA ALA A 105 -13.06 -13.08 10.06
C ALA A 105 -13.65 -11.97 9.16
N SER A 106 -14.90 -12.12 8.73
CA SER A 106 -15.57 -11.15 7.86
C SER A 106 -16.24 -10.03 8.66
N MET A 107 -16.39 -8.88 8.00
CA MET A 107 -17.12 -7.75 8.53
C MET A 107 -18.61 -7.87 8.17
N ARG A 108 -19.52 -7.55 9.12
CA ARG A 108 -20.96 -7.48 8.81
C ARG A 108 -21.22 -6.42 7.75
N LEU A 109 -22.02 -6.75 6.72
CA LEU A 109 -22.36 -5.85 5.62
C LEU A 109 -22.87 -4.48 6.11
N SER A 110 -23.85 -4.47 7.03
CA SER A 110 -24.42 -3.23 7.57
C SER A 110 -23.40 -2.37 8.33
N ALA A 111 -22.41 -2.98 8.97
CA ALA A 111 -21.34 -2.26 9.64
C ALA A 111 -20.35 -1.66 8.63
N ALA A 112 -20.00 -2.39 7.57
CA ALA A 112 -19.13 -1.91 6.51
C ALA A 112 -19.78 -0.79 5.70
N GLU A 113 -21.07 -0.93 5.40
CA GLU A 113 -21.89 0.07 4.73
C GLU A 113 -22.00 1.36 5.56
N SER A 114 -22.28 1.23 6.87
CA SER A 114 -22.29 2.38 7.78
C SER A 114 -20.94 3.09 7.79
N ARG A 115 -19.84 2.33 7.71
CA ARG A 115 -18.48 2.89 7.73
C ARG A 115 -18.16 3.64 6.44
N VAL A 116 -18.43 3.07 5.27
CA VAL A 116 -18.17 3.77 3.98
C VAL A 116 -19.06 5.01 3.87
N ASN A 117 -20.33 4.93 4.28
CA ASN A 117 -21.25 6.07 4.29
C ASN A 117 -20.79 7.18 5.26
N LEU A 118 -20.23 6.82 6.41
CA LEU A 118 -19.66 7.80 7.34
C LEU A 118 -18.47 8.52 6.71
N LEU A 119 -17.47 7.77 6.22
CA LEU A 119 -16.22 8.32 5.68
C LEU A 119 -16.46 9.25 4.49
N THR A 120 -17.36 8.87 3.59
CA THR A 120 -17.66 9.61 2.35
C THR A 120 -18.30 10.98 2.59
N ARG A 121 -18.80 11.24 3.81
CA ARG A 121 -19.41 12.51 4.23
C ARG A 121 -18.46 13.39 5.05
N GLN A 122 -17.23 12.95 5.28
CA GLN A 122 -16.31 13.68 6.16
C GLN A 122 -15.59 14.81 5.45
N SER A 123 -15.34 15.88 6.21
CA SER A 123 -14.38 16.92 5.83
C SER A 123 -12.95 16.38 5.83
N VAL A 124 -11.98 17.16 5.33
CA VAL A 124 -10.55 16.80 5.39
C VAL A 124 -10.13 16.45 6.82
N ARG A 125 -10.50 17.27 7.81
CA ARG A 125 -10.18 16.97 9.21
C ARG A 125 -10.89 15.68 9.69
N GLY A 126 -12.15 15.51 9.29
CA GLY A 126 -12.95 14.35 9.67
C GLY A 126 -12.41 13.04 9.09
N ILE A 127 -11.90 13.04 7.85
CA ILE A 127 -11.36 11.83 7.24
C ILE A 127 -10.13 11.35 7.99
N HIS A 128 -9.20 12.24 8.36
CA HIS A 128 -8.02 11.87 9.16
C HIS A 128 -8.37 11.38 10.57
N LEU A 129 -9.49 11.85 11.14
CA LEU A 129 -9.98 11.41 12.45
C LEU A 129 -10.65 10.04 12.41
N HIS A 130 -11.48 9.78 11.40
CA HIS A 130 -12.32 8.58 11.34
C HIS A 130 -11.69 7.41 10.58
N LEU A 131 -10.76 7.69 9.66
CA LEU A 131 -10.10 6.67 8.86
C LEU A 131 -9.34 5.63 9.70
N PRO A 132 -8.58 5.98 10.77
CA PRO A 132 -7.83 4.98 11.53
C PRO A 132 -8.69 3.85 12.11
N ALA A 133 -9.88 4.19 12.63
CA ALA A 133 -10.81 3.19 13.15
C ALA A 133 -11.34 2.28 12.03
N ALA A 134 -11.63 2.83 10.86
CA ALA A 134 -12.08 2.07 9.70
C ALA A 134 -11.01 1.10 9.19
N VAL A 135 -9.78 1.59 9.07
CA VAL A 135 -8.61 0.83 8.61
C VAL A 135 -8.34 -0.33 9.56
N ASN A 136 -8.38 -0.11 10.87
CA ASN A 136 -8.18 -1.18 11.84
C ASN A 136 -9.27 -2.27 11.76
N GLN A 137 -10.52 -1.90 11.48
CA GLN A 137 -11.60 -2.87 11.28
C GLN A 137 -11.39 -3.71 10.03
N VAL A 138 -11.01 -3.10 8.91
CA VAL A 138 -10.68 -3.83 7.67
C VAL A 138 -9.49 -4.76 7.92
N ARG A 139 -8.45 -4.28 8.59
CA ARG A 139 -7.24 -5.07 8.88
C ARG A 139 -7.51 -6.26 9.79
N ALA A 140 -8.45 -6.15 10.73
CA ALA A 140 -8.86 -7.27 11.58
C ALA A 140 -9.45 -8.45 10.77
N THR A 141 -9.88 -8.21 9.53
CA THR A 141 -10.37 -9.25 8.60
C THR A 141 -9.27 -9.92 7.78
N GLY A 142 -8.02 -9.45 7.88
CA GLY A 142 -6.91 -9.90 7.02
C GLY A 142 -6.97 -9.37 5.57
N THR A 143 -7.94 -8.50 5.25
CA THR A 143 -8.06 -7.92 3.91
C THR A 143 -6.91 -6.95 3.61
N PRO A 144 -6.21 -7.10 2.47
CA PRO A 144 -5.13 -6.20 2.09
C PRO A 144 -5.67 -4.80 1.77
N ILE A 145 -4.89 -3.77 2.14
CA ILE A 145 -5.20 -2.37 1.84
C ILE A 145 -4.11 -1.83 0.91
N ASP A 146 -4.53 -1.25 -0.20
CA ASP A 146 -3.63 -0.53 -1.10
C ASP A 146 -3.28 0.84 -0.50
N TRP A 147 -2.13 0.90 0.17
CA TRP A 147 -1.66 2.12 0.84
C TRP A 147 -1.31 3.25 -0.12
N GLY A 148 -0.83 2.91 -1.32
CA GLY A 148 -0.50 3.90 -2.34
C GLY A 148 -1.76 4.59 -2.86
N GLN A 149 -2.80 3.80 -3.15
CA GLN A 149 -4.09 4.35 -3.55
C GLN A 149 -4.77 5.13 -2.43
N LEU A 150 -4.73 4.62 -1.19
CA LEU A 150 -5.30 5.33 -0.04
C LEU A 150 -4.60 6.68 0.20
N LEU A 151 -3.28 6.73 0.07
CA LEU A 151 -2.52 7.98 0.17
C LEU A 151 -2.92 8.96 -0.94
N ALA A 152 -2.98 8.50 -2.19
CA ALA A 152 -3.40 9.33 -3.31
C ALA A 152 -4.81 9.91 -3.11
N ASP A 153 -5.74 9.08 -2.62
CA ASP A 153 -7.11 9.52 -2.30
C ASP A 153 -7.12 10.58 -1.19
N LEU A 154 -6.28 10.45 -0.16
CA LEU A 154 -6.21 11.45 0.93
C LEU A 154 -5.57 12.76 0.51
N VAL A 155 -4.52 12.71 -0.32
CA VAL A 155 -3.87 13.91 -0.88
C VAL A 155 -4.86 14.69 -1.75
N ASP A 156 -5.64 14.00 -2.58
CA ASP A 156 -6.63 14.62 -3.46
C ASP A 156 -7.96 14.96 -2.75
N TRP A 157 -8.19 14.49 -1.52
CA TRP A 157 -9.44 14.65 -0.78
C TRP A 157 -9.93 16.12 -0.68
N PRO A 158 -9.09 17.12 -0.37
CA PRO A 158 -9.52 18.52 -0.25
C PRO A 158 -10.14 19.09 -1.54
N HIS A 159 -9.78 18.55 -2.70
CA HIS A 159 -10.18 19.05 -4.00
C HIS A 159 -11.17 18.14 -4.72
N ARG A 160 -11.15 16.84 -4.41
CA ARG A 160 -11.86 15.79 -5.17
C ARG A 160 -12.69 14.85 -4.28
N SER A 161 -12.99 15.23 -3.03
CA SER A 161 -13.76 14.40 -2.09
C SER A 161 -15.04 13.82 -2.71
N GLY A 162 -15.83 14.60 -3.46
CA GLY A 162 -17.03 14.09 -4.12
C GLY A 162 -16.77 12.96 -5.13
N ARG A 163 -15.66 13.04 -5.89
CA ARG A 163 -15.25 12.01 -6.86
C ARG A 163 -14.72 10.77 -6.13
N ILE A 164 -13.89 10.96 -5.11
CA ILE A 164 -13.31 9.88 -4.31
C ILE A 164 -14.41 9.13 -3.56
N SER A 165 -15.30 9.86 -2.88
CA SER A 165 -16.45 9.30 -2.18
C SER A 165 -17.34 8.47 -3.09
N ARG A 166 -17.65 8.98 -4.29
CA ARG A 166 -18.41 8.23 -5.29
C ARG A 166 -17.71 6.94 -5.69
N ARG A 167 -16.39 7.00 -5.96
CA ARG A 167 -15.61 5.81 -6.32
C ARG A 167 -15.61 4.78 -5.20
N TRP A 168 -15.37 5.19 -3.96
CA TRP A 168 -15.39 4.29 -2.80
C TRP A 168 -16.76 3.60 -2.65
N LEU A 169 -17.86 4.34 -2.79
CA LEU A 169 -19.21 3.76 -2.72
C LEU A 169 -19.45 2.78 -3.88
N GLN A 170 -19.10 3.17 -5.11
CA GLN A 170 -19.29 2.32 -6.28
C GLN A 170 -18.51 1.01 -6.18
N ASP A 171 -17.25 1.07 -5.76
CA ASP A 171 -16.42 -0.12 -5.62
C ASP A 171 -16.90 -1.03 -4.48
N PHE A 172 -17.33 -0.44 -3.35
CA PHE A 172 -17.95 -1.19 -2.25
C PHE A 172 -19.18 -1.97 -2.73
N TYR A 173 -20.17 -1.28 -3.31
CA TYR A 173 -21.41 -1.93 -3.75
C TYR A 173 -21.19 -2.89 -4.92
N ARG A 174 -20.21 -2.63 -5.81
CA ARG A 174 -19.87 -3.57 -6.89
C ARG A 174 -19.39 -4.91 -6.35
N ILE A 175 -18.66 -4.91 -5.23
CA ILE A 175 -18.15 -6.14 -4.61
C ILE A 175 -19.24 -6.84 -3.81
N THR A 176 -20.00 -6.10 -2.99
CA THR A 176 -21.03 -6.72 -2.13
C THR A 176 -22.23 -7.24 -2.93
N ALA A 177 -22.64 -6.55 -4.00
CA ALA A 177 -23.74 -7.02 -4.85
C ALA A 177 -23.46 -8.36 -5.55
N ARG A 178 -22.18 -8.71 -5.74
CA ARG A 178 -21.79 -10.03 -6.28
C ARG A 178 -22.01 -11.16 -5.28
N VAL A 179 -22.01 -10.86 -3.99
CA VAL A 179 -22.27 -11.84 -2.92
C VAL A 179 -23.75 -12.14 -2.81
N ASP A 180 -24.62 -11.14 -2.94
CA ASP A 180 -26.07 -11.34 -2.87
C ASP A 180 -26.62 -12.17 -4.06
N GLN A 181 -25.81 -12.39 -5.10
CA GLN A 181 -26.19 -13.10 -6.33
C GLN A 181 -25.72 -14.57 -6.38
N GLY A 182 -24.96 -15.05 -5.39
CA GLY A 182 -24.43 -16.42 -5.32
C GLY A 182 -25.04 -17.21 -4.18
#